data_AF-A0A1Q5STC0-F1
#
_entry.id   AF-A0A1Q5STC0-F1
#
_cell.length_a   1.000
_cell.length_b   1.000
_cell.length_c   1.000
_cell.angle_alpha   90.00
_cell.angle_beta   90.00
_cell.angle_gamma   90.00
#
_symmetry.space_group_name_H-M   'P 1'
#
loop_
_entity.id
_entity.type
_entity.pdbx_description
1 polymer ?
#
loop_
_entity_poly.entity_id
_entity_poly.type
_entity_poly.pdbx_seq_one_letter_code
_entity_poly.pdbx_strand_id
1 'polypeptide(L)' 'MRGNARGYALAYKMVAERDNEKCSFARESRLLIVAKAKVWASEGWSVVITDPDGKAYTPTEFDQLLAA' A
#
# COMPACT_ATOMS: atom_id res chain seq x y z
N MET A 1 -25.03 4.45 -0.59
CA MET A 1 -24.22 5.59 -1.10
C MET A 1 -23.05 5.03 -1.90
N ARG A 2 -23.10 5.07 -3.25
CA ARG A 2 -21.95 4.74 -4.11
C ARG A 2 -21.11 6.01 -4.27
N GLY A 3 -20.25 6.27 -3.29
CA GLY A 3 -19.28 7.36 -3.38
C GLY A 3 -18.24 7.02 -4.45
N ASN A 4 -18.13 7.86 -5.48
CA ASN A 4 -17.05 7.98 -6.45
C ASN A 4 -16.05 6.81 -6.49
N ALA A 5 -16.30 5.79 -7.32
CA ALA A 5 -15.37 4.69 -7.59
C ALA A 5 -13.95 5.16 -7.97
N ARG A 6 -13.85 6.38 -8.55
CA ARG A 6 -12.57 7.05 -8.86
C ARG A 6 -11.75 7.43 -7.62
N GLY A 7 -12.40 7.71 -6.49
CA GLY A 7 -11.73 7.98 -5.21
C GLY A 7 -11.16 6.72 -4.57
N TYR A 8 -11.87 5.59 -4.68
CA TYR A 8 -11.41 4.28 -4.19
C TYR A 8 -10.18 3.77 -4.94
N ALA A 9 -10.13 4.00 -6.26
CA ALA A 9 -9.00 3.59 -7.09
C ALA A 9 -7.67 4.27 -6.72
N LEU A 10 -7.72 5.41 -6.04
CA LEU A 10 -6.56 6.21 -5.58
C LEU A 10 -6.65 6.45 -4.07
N ALA A 11 -7.00 5.46 -3.28
CA ALA A 11 -7.14 5.59 -1.83
C ALA A 11 -6.21 4.68 -1.03
N TYR A 12 -5.35 3.90 -1.71
CA TYR A 12 -4.34 3.12 -1.00
C TYR A 12 -3.26 4.04 -0.42
N LYS A 13 -2.74 3.62 0.72
CA LYS A 13 -1.64 4.27 1.43
C LYS A 13 -0.55 3.25 1.72
N MET A 14 0.67 3.73 1.91
CA MET A 14 1.79 2.92 2.36
C MET A 14 2.57 3.69 3.40
N VAL A 15 3.01 2.99 4.44
CA VAL A 15 4.04 3.45 5.36
C VAL A 15 5.22 2.49 5.24
N ALA A 16 6.42 3.05 5.16
CA ALA A 16 7.65 2.29 5.20
C ALA A 16 8.62 2.88 6.22
N GLU A 17 9.17 2.02 7.05
CA GLU A 17 10.05 2.38 8.16
C GLU A 17 11.34 1.56 8.09
N ARG A 18 12.47 2.23 8.32
CA ARG A 18 13.79 1.62 8.43
C ARG A 18 14.65 2.51 9.32
N ASP A 19 15.28 1.91 10.34
CA ASP A 19 16.07 2.62 11.34
C ASP A 19 15.29 3.81 11.96
N ASN A 20 15.73 5.05 11.71
CA ASN A 20 15.05 6.27 12.18
C ASN A 20 14.32 7.02 11.06
N GLU A 21 14.15 6.39 9.90
CA GLU A 21 13.50 6.96 8.72
C GLU A 21 12.08 6.40 8.56
N LYS A 22 11.15 7.30 8.22
CA LYS A 22 9.76 6.97 7.91
C LYS A 22 9.33 7.68 6.65
N CYS A 23 8.88 6.91 5.67
CA CYS A 23 8.27 7.43 4.46
C CYS A 23 6.80 7.02 4.41
N SER A 24 5.96 7.93 3.90
CA SER A 24 4.54 7.66 3.71
C SER A 24 4.10 8.08 2.31
N PHE A 25 3.27 7.25 1.71
CA PHE A 25 2.66 7.48 0.41
C PHE A 25 1.15 7.38 0.56
N ALA A 26 0.42 8.26 -0.08
CA ALA A 26 -1.03 8.30 -0.02
C ALA A 26 -1.61 8.62 -1.39
N ARG A 27 -2.86 8.21 -1.58
CA ARG A 27 -3.63 8.42 -2.79
C ARG A 27 -3.07 7.71 -4.03
N GLU A 28 -2.49 6.54 -3.81
CA GLU A 28 -1.90 5.73 -4.85
C GLU A 28 -2.88 4.69 -5.38
N SER A 29 -2.66 4.26 -6.63
CA SER A 29 -3.39 3.13 -7.19
C SER A 29 -2.91 1.81 -6.58
N ARG A 30 -3.81 0.81 -6.56
CA ARG A 30 -3.53 -0.52 -6.03
C ARG A 30 -2.28 -1.17 -6.65
N LEU A 31 -2.07 -1.03 -7.96
CA LEU A 31 -0.94 -1.65 -8.64
C LEU A 31 0.38 -0.94 -8.31
N LEU A 32 0.39 0.40 -8.34
CA LEU A 32 1.58 1.19 -8.07
C LEU A 32 2.04 1.04 -6.61
N ILE A 33 1.11 1.06 -5.67
CA ILE A 33 1.44 0.94 -4.25
C ILE A 33 2.03 -0.44 -3.93
N VAL A 34 1.50 -1.52 -4.53
CA VAL A 34 2.03 -2.88 -4.35
C VAL A 34 3.42 -3.02 -4.99
N ALA A 35 3.62 -2.50 -6.21
CA ALA A 35 4.92 -2.55 -6.87
C ALA A 35 5.99 -1.82 -6.04
N LYS A 36 5.69 -0.61 -5.56
CA LYS A 36 6.60 0.16 -4.69
C LYS A 36 6.90 -0.60 -3.39
N ALA A 37 5.88 -1.13 -2.75
CA ALA A 37 6.02 -1.85 -1.49
C ALA A 37 6.90 -3.10 -1.62
N LYS A 38 6.77 -3.86 -2.72
CA LYS A 38 7.62 -5.04 -3.01
C LYS A 38 9.09 -4.66 -3.18
N VAL A 39 9.38 -3.56 -3.87
CA VAL A 39 10.76 -3.06 -4.01
C VAL A 39 11.34 -2.68 -2.65
N TRP A 40 10.61 -1.88 -1.86
CA TRP A 40 11.10 -1.41 -0.57
C TRP A 40 11.26 -2.55 0.46
N ALA A 41 10.34 -3.50 0.48
CA ALA A 41 10.48 -4.69 1.33
C ALA A 41 11.72 -5.51 0.96
N SER A 42 12.04 -5.61 -0.34
CA SER A 42 13.26 -6.27 -0.82
C SER A 42 14.55 -5.53 -0.45
N GLU A 43 14.46 -4.22 -0.20
CA GLU A 43 15.54 -3.37 0.29
C GLU A 43 15.65 -3.34 1.83
N GLY A 44 14.85 -4.16 2.52
CA GLY A 44 14.88 -4.31 3.98
C GLY A 44 14.03 -3.29 4.74
N TRP A 45 13.13 -2.58 4.08
CA TRP A 45 12.17 -1.70 4.76
C TRP A 45 11.03 -2.50 5.38
N SER A 46 10.57 -2.09 6.55
CA SER A 46 9.31 -2.55 7.13
C SER A 46 8.16 -1.80 6.47
N VAL A 47 7.38 -2.49 5.62
CA VAL A 47 6.35 -1.86 4.78
C VAL A 47 4.96 -2.35 5.13
N VAL A 48 4.01 -1.43 5.24
CA VAL A 48 2.59 -1.70 5.40
C VAL A 48 1.78 -0.93 4.37
N ILE A 49 0.92 -1.62 3.61
CA ILE A 49 -0.09 -1.00 2.75
C ILE A 49 -1.42 -0.95 3.51
N THR A 50 -2.14 0.16 3.40
CA THR A 50 -3.51 0.30 3.91
C THR A 50 -4.46 0.54 2.74
N ASP A 51 -5.52 -0.26 2.66
CA ASP A 51 -6.56 -0.09 1.64
C ASP A 51 -7.58 1.01 2.03
N PRO A 52 -8.52 1.36 1.14
CA PRO A 52 -9.49 2.42 1.39
C PRO A 52 -10.41 2.15 2.59
N ASP A 53 -10.62 0.87 2.94
CA ASP A 53 -11.44 0.44 4.07
C ASP A 53 -10.64 0.36 5.38
N GLY A 54 -9.34 0.71 5.33
CA GLY A 54 -8.46 0.76 6.49
C GLY A 54 -7.77 -0.57 6.80
N LYS A 55 -7.95 -1.60 5.97
CA LYS A 55 -7.28 -2.89 6.19
C LYS A 55 -5.80 -2.78 5.82
N ALA A 56 -4.95 -3.28 6.71
CA ALA A 56 -3.51 -3.33 6.54
C ALA A 56 -3.07 -4.65 5.88
N TYR A 57 -2.00 -4.57 5.09
CA TYR A 57 -1.37 -5.70 4.42
C TYR A 57 0.15 -5.60 4.62
N THR A 58 0.75 -6.70 5.03
CA THR A 58 2.20 -6.89 5.15
C THR A 58 2.78 -7.48 3.87
N PRO A 59 4.12 -7.54 3.70
CA PRO A 59 4.72 -8.01 2.46
C PRO A 59 4.28 -9.42 2.01
N THR A 60 3.97 -10.31 2.96
CA THR A 60 3.48 -11.67 2.66
C THR A 60 2.04 -11.71 2.13
N GLU A 61 1.29 -10.61 2.29
CA GLU A 61 -0.13 -10.52 1.93
C GLU A 61 -0.34 -9.70 0.65
N PHE A 62 0.72 -9.12 0.06
CA PHE A 62 0.60 -8.24 -1.11
C PHE A 62 -0.01 -8.92 -2.33
N ASP A 63 0.18 -10.23 -2.50
CA ASP A 63 -0.42 -10.95 -3.63
C ASP A 63 -1.96 -11.02 -3.52
N GLN A 64 -2.53 -10.88 -2.31
CA GLN A 64 -3.99 -10.76 -2.13
C GLN A 64 -4.54 -9.47 -2.74
N LEU A 65 -3.73 -8.41 -2.82
CA LEU A 65 -4.10 -7.15 -3.46
C LEU A 65 -4.07 -7.25 -5.00
N LEU A 66 -3.44 -8.29 -5.55
CA LEU A 66 -3.32 -8.51 -6.98
C LEU A 66 -4.31 -9.55 -7.52
N ALA A 67 -4.90 -10.37 -6.65
CA ALA A 67 -5.73 -11.52 -7.02
C ALA A 67 -7.18 -11.19 -7.44
N ALA A 68 -7.42 -10.08 -8.15
CA ALA A 68 -8.76 -9.64 -8.56
C ALA A 68 -8.89 -9.45 -10.07
#